data_AF-A0A2G0E6K9-F1
#
_entry.id   AF-A0A2G0E6K9-F1
#
_cell.length_a   1.000
_cell.length_b   1.000
_cell.length_c   1.000
_cell.angle_alpha   90.00
_cell.angle_beta   90.00
_cell.angle_gamma   90.00
#
_symmetry.space_group_name_H-M   'P 1'
#
loop_
_entity.id
_entity.type
_entity.pdbx_description
1 polymer ?
#
loop_
_entity_poly.entity_id
_entity_poly.type
_entity_poly.pdbx_seq_one_letter_code
_entity_poly.pdbx_strand_id
1 'polypeptide(L)'
;MTFEQKKKEIQGLFQGRNKKLLTYLKKRQQHFIYQLNFEKAGMLQKDIELVTYFIRRIQEQKQFLRTPSLTFSMPLAADESQKKHYLICYGQLAETIIASGDNPPDFYYEKKEAHLSLKRQLSKEEIDPVQILISYRKKLEKEQIEMEQLNKKEAEKQLN
;
A
#
# COMPACT_ATOMS: atom_id res chain seq x y z
N MET A 1 -1.83 23.09 28.49
CA MET A 1 -1.22 21.95 27.77
C MET A 1 0.24 21.85 28.15
N THR A 2 0.64 20.74 28.77
CA THR A 2 2.04 20.47 29.13
C THR A 2 2.84 20.01 27.91
N PHE A 3 4.15 20.28 27.89
CA PHE A 3 5.06 19.90 26.79
C PHE A 3 4.98 18.41 26.43
N GLU A 4 4.94 17.56 27.46
CA GLU A 4 4.72 16.10 27.38
C GLU A 4 3.51 15.70 26.53
N GLN A 5 2.39 16.42 26.70
CA GLN A 5 1.15 16.13 25.98
C GLN A 5 1.27 16.47 24.49
N LYS A 6 1.87 17.62 24.16
CA LYS A 6 2.13 18.01 22.76
C LYS A 6 3.12 17.07 22.08
N LYS A 7 4.16 16.62 22.79
CA LYS A 7 5.13 15.65 22.26
C LYS A 7 4.43 14.32 21.91
N LYS A 8 3.58 13.80 22.80
CA LYS A 8 2.77 12.60 22.52
C LYS A 8 1.81 12.79 21.34
N GLU A 9 1.22 13.97 21.20
CA GLU A 9 0.34 14.27 20.07
C GLU A 9 1.07 14.27 18.74
N ILE A 10 2.26 14.89 18.68
CA ILE A 10 3.11 14.92 17.48
C ILE A 10 3.58 13.50 17.14
N GLN A 11 4.06 12.73 18.13
CA GLN A 11 4.44 11.33 17.92
C GLN A 11 3.25 10.49 17.43
N GLY A 12 2.07 10.71 17.99
CA GLY A 12 0.84 10.04 17.55
C GLY A 12 0.44 10.36 16.10
N LEU A 13 0.74 11.57 15.62
CA LEU A 13 0.51 11.98 14.24
C LEU A 13 1.43 11.22 13.28
N PHE A 14 2.74 11.18 13.57
CA PHE A 14 3.71 10.41 12.78
C PHE A 14 3.50 8.90 12.86
N GLN A 15 2.80 8.42 13.88
CA GLN A 15 2.35 7.03 13.95
C GLN A 15 1.04 6.77 13.19
N GLY A 16 0.42 7.78 12.57
CA GLY A 16 -0.85 7.65 11.84
C GLY A 16 -2.05 7.35 12.74
N ARG A 17 -1.93 7.56 14.07
CA ARG A 17 -2.99 7.29 15.05
C ARG A 17 -3.76 8.56 15.43
N ASN A 18 -3.09 9.71 15.42
CA ASN A 18 -3.67 10.95 15.91
C ASN A 18 -4.37 11.75 14.80
N LYS A 19 -5.70 11.82 14.87
CA LYS A 19 -6.56 12.62 13.96
C LYS A 19 -6.87 14.02 14.50
N LYS A 20 -6.37 14.42 15.67
CA LYS A 20 -6.69 15.72 16.30
C LYS A 20 -6.33 16.90 15.38
N LEU A 21 -5.20 16.82 14.68
CA LEU A 21 -4.78 17.85 13.72
C LEU A 21 -5.84 18.06 12.62
N LEU A 22 -6.34 16.96 12.03
CA LEU A 22 -7.41 17.02 11.03
C LEU A 22 -8.70 17.63 11.61
N THR A 23 -9.05 17.29 12.84
CA THR A 23 -10.23 17.87 13.51
C THR A 23 -10.07 19.37 13.70
N TYR A 24 -8.88 19.85 14.10
CA TYR A 24 -8.61 21.28 14.26
C TYR A 24 -8.67 22.02 12.91
N LEU A 25 -8.06 21.47 11.86
CA LEU A 25 -8.08 22.06 10.52
C LEU A 25 -9.52 22.15 9.97
N LYS A 26 -10.33 21.09 10.12
CA LYS A 26 -11.74 21.08 9.70
C LYS A 26 -12.59 22.11 10.46
N LYS A 27 -12.42 22.22 11.78
CA LYS A 27 -13.11 23.25 12.57
C LYS A 27 -12.74 24.67 12.13
N ARG A 28 -11.46 24.90 11.84
CA ARG A 28 -10.97 26.20 11.36
C ARG A 28 -11.45 26.52 9.95
N GLN A 29 -11.53 25.51 9.09
CA GLN A 29 -12.12 25.63 7.76
C GLN A 29 -13.60 26.02 7.85
N GLN A 30 -14.39 25.32 8.68
CA GLN A 30 -15.79 25.64 8.91
C GLN A 30 -15.97 27.08 9.42
N HIS A 31 -15.11 27.53 10.33
CA HIS A 31 -15.13 28.91 10.81
C HIS A 31 -14.93 29.94 9.67
N PHE A 32 -13.98 29.71 8.76
CA PHE A 32 -13.78 30.59 7.61
C PHE A 32 -14.91 30.53 6.59
N ILE A 33 -15.55 29.35 6.42
CA ILE A 33 -16.75 29.22 5.59
C ILE A 33 -17.90 30.05 6.17
N TYR A 34 -18.12 30.00 7.49
CA TYR A 34 -19.15 30.82 8.15
C TYR A 34 -18.88 32.32 8.02
N GLN A 35 -17.61 32.73 7.92
CA GLN A 35 -17.20 34.12 7.68
C GLN A 35 -17.17 34.50 6.19
N LEU A 36 -17.60 33.60 5.29
CA LEU A 36 -17.56 33.78 3.83
C LEU A 36 -16.14 34.02 3.29
N ASN A 37 -15.10 33.61 4.02
CA ASN A 37 -13.71 33.73 3.62
C ASN A 37 -13.25 32.44 2.90
N PHE A 38 -13.65 32.31 1.64
CA PHE A 38 -13.43 31.10 0.84
C PHE A 38 -11.96 30.90 0.43
N GLU A 39 -11.18 31.97 0.29
CA GLU A 39 -9.75 31.85 -0.04
C GLU A 39 -8.99 31.11 1.07
N LYS A 40 -9.20 31.52 2.33
CA LYS A 40 -8.57 30.86 3.48
C LYS A 40 -9.13 29.45 3.71
N ALA A 41 -10.43 29.25 3.46
CA ALA A 41 -11.03 27.92 3.52
C ALA A 41 -10.45 26.97 2.45
N GLY A 42 -10.17 27.49 1.25
CA GLY A 42 -9.55 26.75 0.15
C GLY A 42 -8.08 26.39 0.43
N MET A 43 -7.32 27.28 1.05
CA MET A 43 -5.95 26.96 1.52
C MET A 43 -5.99 25.83 2.56
N LEU A 44 -6.88 25.91 3.55
CA LEU A 44 -7.02 24.86 4.56
C LEU A 44 -7.50 23.53 3.97
N GLN A 45 -8.32 23.55 2.92
CA GLN A 45 -8.75 22.32 2.24
C GLN A 45 -7.54 21.55 1.69
N LYS A 46 -6.61 22.25 1.01
CA LYS A 46 -5.37 21.64 0.49
C LYS A 46 -4.53 21.03 1.60
N ASP A 47 -4.39 21.74 2.73
CA ASP A 47 -3.65 21.23 3.89
C ASP A 47 -4.32 19.99 4.50
N ILE A 48 -5.65 19.97 4.58
CA ILE A 48 -6.42 18.81 5.05
C ILE A 48 -6.19 17.60 4.14
N GLU A 49 -6.20 17.80 2.83
CA GLU A 49 -5.94 16.74 1.84
C GLU A 49 -4.54 16.16 1.99
N LEU A 50 -3.51 17.02 2.09
CA LEU A 50 -2.12 16.60 2.29
C LEU A 50 -1.94 15.79 3.58
N VAL A 51 -2.48 16.27 4.70
CA VAL A 51 -2.39 15.56 5.99
C VAL A 51 -3.16 14.24 5.95
N THR A 52 -4.32 14.20 5.29
CA THR A 52 -5.11 12.98 5.12
C THR A 52 -4.35 11.94 4.29
N TYR A 53 -3.77 12.37 3.17
CA TYR A 53 -2.93 11.52 2.33
C TYR A 53 -1.72 10.97 3.10
N PHE A 54 -1.04 11.82 3.86
CA PHE A 54 0.10 11.43 4.67
C PHE A 54 -0.25 10.37 5.72
N ILE A 55 -1.33 10.57 6.49
CA ILE A 55 -1.78 9.62 7.51
C ILE A 55 -2.15 8.28 6.86
N ARG A 56 -2.89 8.31 5.74
CA ARG A 56 -3.26 7.11 5.00
C ARG A 56 -2.02 6.33 4.55
N ARG A 57 -1.02 7.01 4.00
CA ARG A 57 0.24 6.40 3.54
C ARG A 57 0.99 5.70 4.67
N ILE A 58 1.05 6.30 5.87
CA ILE A 58 1.66 5.67 7.05
C ILE A 58 0.89 4.41 7.46
N GLN A 59 -0.45 4.45 7.44
CA GLN A 59 -1.28 3.31 7.80
C GLN A 59 -1.11 2.16 6.82
N GLU A 60 -1.12 2.45 5.51
CA GLU A 60 -0.87 1.47 4.45
C GLU A 60 0.50 0.82 4.60
N GLN A 61 1.55 1.62 4.86
CA GLN A 61 2.89 1.09 5.10
C GLN A 61 2.93 0.16 6.32
N LYS A 62 2.27 0.53 7.42
CA LYS A 62 2.20 -0.32 8.62
C LYS A 62 1.44 -1.61 8.40
N GLN A 63 0.36 -1.56 7.63
CA GLN A 63 -0.41 -2.75 7.28
C GLN A 63 0.41 -3.69 6.40
N PHE A 64 1.13 -3.13 5.42
CA PHE A 64 2.02 -3.89 4.55
C PHE A 64 3.13 -4.60 5.33
N LEU A 65 3.81 -3.89 6.24
CA LEU A 65 4.85 -4.46 7.12
C LEU A 65 4.32 -5.52 8.10
N ARG A 66 3.02 -5.52 8.41
CA ARG A 66 2.37 -6.51 9.29
C ARG A 66 1.78 -7.70 8.54
N THR A 67 1.75 -7.64 7.21
CA THR A 67 1.19 -8.73 6.40
C THR A 67 2.18 -9.90 6.40
N PRO A 68 1.78 -11.09 6.88
CA PRO A 68 2.73 -12.19 7.10
C PRO A 68 3.32 -12.74 5.80
N SER A 69 2.48 -12.94 4.78
CA SER A 69 2.90 -13.35 3.44
C SER A 69 2.00 -12.71 2.38
N LEU A 70 2.59 -12.39 1.25
CA LEU A 70 1.92 -11.82 0.09
C LEU A 70 2.66 -12.28 -1.17
N THR A 71 1.92 -12.83 -2.12
CA THR A 71 2.48 -13.30 -3.39
C THR A 71 2.06 -12.36 -4.50
N PHE A 72 3.02 -11.86 -5.27
CA PHE A 72 2.76 -11.12 -6.51
C PHE A 72 3.15 -11.94 -7.71
N SER A 73 2.36 -11.84 -8.77
CA SER A 73 2.61 -12.52 -10.04
C SER A 73 2.64 -11.47 -11.15
N MET A 74 3.73 -11.43 -11.93
CA MET A 74 3.84 -10.55 -13.10
C MET A 74 4.19 -11.39 -14.34
N PRO A 75 3.55 -11.17 -15.50
CA PRO A 75 3.95 -11.83 -16.74
C PRO A 75 5.35 -11.34 -17.18
N LEU A 76 6.17 -12.22 -17.73
CA LEU A 76 7.46 -11.81 -18.31
C LEU A 76 7.22 -11.19 -19.69
N ALA A 77 7.81 -10.02 -19.94
CA ALA A 77 7.72 -9.33 -21.24
C ALA A 77 8.38 -10.10 -22.40
N ALA A 78 9.28 -11.03 -22.11
CA ALA A 78 9.99 -11.82 -23.12
C ALA A 78 9.23 -13.10 -23.52
N ASP A 79 8.33 -13.59 -22.66
CA ASP A 79 7.64 -14.86 -22.87
C ASP A 79 6.30 -14.83 -22.10
N GLU A 80 5.18 -14.62 -22.82
CA GLU A 80 3.83 -14.54 -22.23
C GLU A 80 3.42 -15.84 -21.54
N SER A 81 4.10 -16.95 -21.83
CA SER A 81 3.87 -18.26 -21.22
C SER A 81 4.44 -18.37 -19.79
N GLN A 82 5.29 -17.43 -19.36
CA GLN A 82 5.97 -17.48 -18.07
C GLN A 82 5.52 -16.33 -17.15
N LYS A 83 5.24 -16.67 -15.89
CA LYS A 83 4.89 -15.73 -14.83
C LYS A 83 6.02 -15.68 -13.79
N LYS A 84 6.46 -14.47 -13.45
CA LYS A 84 7.40 -14.21 -12.37
C LYS A 84 6.62 -13.98 -11.08
N HIS A 85 6.79 -14.88 -10.14
CA HIS A 85 6.20 -14.83 -8.82
C HIS A 85 7.19 -14.26 -7.81
N TYR A 86 6.74 -13.31 -7.00
CA TYR A 86 7.49 -12.68 -5.91
C TYR A 86 6.78 -12.98 -4.60
N LEU A 87 7.48 -13.61 -3.65
CA LEU A 87 7.00 -13.81 -2.30
C LEU A 87 7.49 -12.66 -1.42
N ILE A 88 6.58 -11.98 -0.75
CA ILE A 88 6.87 -10.88 0.16
C ILE A 88 6.37 -11.23 1.56
N CYS A 89 7.27 -11.18 2.54
CA CYS A 89 6.97 -11.47 3.94
C CYS A 89 7.30 -10.24 4.78
N TYR A 90 6.36 -9.76 5.60
CA TYR A 90 6.55 -8.58 6.46
C TYR A 90 7.10 -7.33 5.75
N GLY A 91 6.71 -7.18 4.48
CA GLY A 91 7.15 -6.09 3.61
C GLY A 91 8.58 -6.19 3.10
N GLN A 92 9.19 -7.38 3.17
CA GLN A 92 10.47 -7.70 2.54
C GLN A 92 10.28 -8.72 1.43
N LEU A 93 11.00 -8.58 0.32
CA LEU A 93 11.04 -9.61 -0.72
C LEU A 93 11.79 -10.85 -0.19
N ALA A 94 11.08 -11.97 -0.06
CA ALA A 94 11.60 -13.22 0.48
C ALA A 94 12.12 -14.15 -0.63
N GLU A 95 11.35 -14.34 -1.71
CA GLU A 95 11.74 -15.22 -2.82
C GLU A 95 11.21 -14.72 -4.15
N THR A 96 11.85 -15.12 -5.24
CA THR A 96 11.40 -14.85 -6.60
C THR A 96 11.55 -16.11 -7.43
N ILE A 97 10.46 -16.56 -8.04
CA ILE A 97 10.41 -17.77 -8.87
C ILE A 97 9.81 -17.42 -10.22
N ILE A 98 10.34 -17.99 -11.29
CA ILE A 98 9.75 -17.92 -12.62
C ILE A 98 9.10 -19.28 -12.87
N ALA A 99 7.78 -19.29 -13.04
CA ALA A 99 7.01 -20.49 -13.32
C ALA A 99 6.40 -20.39 -14.73
N SER A 100 6.39 -21.52 -15.45
CA SER A 100 5.72 -21.63 -16.75
C SER A 100 4.25 -22.01 -16.55
N GLY A 101 3.35 -21.26 -17.18
CA GLY A 101 1.91 -21.53 -17.21
C GLY A 101 1.22 -21.50 -15.85
N ASP A 102 -0.06 -21.89 -15.83
CA ASP A 102 -1.04 -21.80 -14.73
C ASP A 102 -0.71 -22.62 -13.46
N ASN A 103 0.53 -23.06 -13.32
CA ASN A 103 1.01 -23.80 -12.16
C ASN A 103 1.21 -22.85 -10.98
N PRO A 104 0.71 -23.19 -9.77
CA PRO A 104 0.96 -22.39 -8.58
C PRO A 104 2.47 -22.34 -8.29
N PRO A 105 3.02 -21.17 -7.90
CA PRO A 105 4.44 -21.05 -7.58
C PRO A 105 4.77 -21.90 -6.36
N ASP A 106 5.78 -22.75 -6.51
CA ASP A 106 6.28 -23.63 -5.46
C ASP A 106 7.48 -22.96 -4.78
N PHE A 107 7.21 -22.14 -3.76
CA PHE A 107 8.25 -21.45 -3.00
C PHE A 107 9.01 -22.42 -2.10
N TYR A 108 10.34 -22.36 -2.10
CA TYR A 108 11.19 -23.24 -1.30
C TYR A 108 10.84 -23.12 0.21
N TYR A 109 10.33 -21.96 0.62
CA TYR A 109 9.85 -21.67 1.97
C TYR A 109 8.58 -22.42 2.39
N GLU A 110 7.80 -22.98 1.47
CA GLU A 110 6.61 -23.79 1.78
C GLU A 110 6.97 -25.26 2.09
N LYS A 111 8.16 -25.71 1.69
CA LYS A 111 8.64 -27.07 1.86
C LYS A 111 9.54 -27.21 3.09
N LYS A 112 8.88 -27.35 4.25
CA LYS A 112 9.41 -27.91 5.52
C LYS A 112 10.33 -27.00 6.35
N GLU A 113 9.89 -26.75 7.59
CA GLU A 113 10.71 -26.44 8.78
C GLU A 113 11.59 -25.17 8.79
N ALA A 114 11.50 -24.29 7.80
CA ALA A 114 12.12 -22.97 7.91
C ALA A 114 11.28 -22.05 8.78
N HIS A 115 11.54 -22.03 10.10
CA HIS A 115 11.13 -20.92 10.94
C HIS A 115 11.57 -19.61 10.25
N LEU A 116 10.71 -18.57 10.24
CA LEU A 116 10.95 -17.20 9.77
C LEU A 116 12.10 -16.47 10.54
N SER A 117 13.10 -17.23 10.96
CA SER A 117 14.33 -16.83 11.60
C SER A 117 15.36 -16.61 10.50
N LEU A 118 15.37 -15.40 9.96
CA LEU A 118 16.57 -14.56 9.91
C LEU A 118 16.36 -13.53 8.80
N LYS A 119 16.39 -12.27 9.23
CA LYS A 119 16.88 -11.13 8.48
C LYS A 119 17.99 -11.58 7.51
N ARG A 120 17.65 -11.96 6.27
CA ARG A 120 18.64 -11.96 5.20
C ARG A 120 19.08 -10.49 5.09
N GLN A 121 20.35 -10.23 5.36
CA GLN A 121 20.90 -8.92 5.06
C GLN A 121 20.88 -8.78 3.54
N LEU A 122 20.02 -7.89 3.05
CA LEU A 122 19.90 -7.59 1.63
C LEU A 122 21.27 -7.11 1.11
N SER A 123 21.70 -7.62 -0.05
CA SER A 123 22.87 -7.06 -0.74
C SER A 123 22.55 -5.63 -1.22
N LYS A 124 23.57 -4.80 -1.47
CA LYS A 124 23.35 -3.42 -1.94
C LYS A 124 22.65 -3.36 -3.31
N GLU A 125 22.68 -4.46 -4.08
CA GLU A 125 21.95 -4.59 -5.35
C GLU A 125 20.48 -4.99 -5.16
N GLU A 126 20.11 -5.58 -4.02
CA GLU A 126 18.75 -5.98 -3.66
C GLU A 126 17.97 -4.77 -3.13
N ILE A 127 17.58 -3.88 -4.04
CA ILE A 127 16.84 -2.66 -3.70
C ILE A 127 15.45 -3.04 -3.17
N ASP A 128 15.17 -2.76 -1.89
CA ASP A 128 13.83 -2.85 -1.32
C ASP A 128 13.30 -1.49 -0.83
N PRO A 129 12.48 -0.84 -1.65
CA PRO A 129 11.67 0.29 -1.23
C PRO A 129 10.26 -0.22 -1.08
N VAL A 130 9.84 -0.50 0.16
CA VAL A 130 8.47 -0.84 0.56
C VAL A 130 7.39 -0.05 -0.20
N GLN A 131 7.64 1.23 -0.50
CA GLN A 131 6.73 2.07 -1.28
C GLN A 131 6.59 1.64 -2.75
N ILE A 132 7.67 1.18 -3.39
CA ILE A 132 7.64 0.59 -4.72
C ILE A 132 6.86 -0.74 -4.70
N LEU A 133 7.06 -1.59 -3.69
CA LEU A 133 6.28 -2.83 -3.54
C LEU A 133 4.79 -2.56 -3.34
N ILE A 134 4.44 -1.57 -2.51
CA ILE A 134 3.05 -1.11 -2.33
C ILE A 134 2.49 -0.56 -3.65
N SER A 135 3.28 0.16 -4.44
CA SER A 135 2.85 0.66 -5.75
C SER A 135 2.59 -0.46 -6.75
N TYR A 136 3.48 -1.46 -6.84
CA TYR A 136 3.27 -2.63 -7.70
C TYR A 136 2.02 -3.40 -7.29
N ARG A 137 1.81 -3.61 -5.99
CA ARG A 137 0.59 -4.22 -5.46
C ARG A 137 -0.67 -3.52 -5.97
N LYS A 138 -0.73 -2.19 -5.79
CA LYS A 138 -1.90 -1.40 -6.19
C LYS A 138 -2.13 -1.44 -7.70
N LYS A 139 -1.05 -1.45 -8.49
CA LYS A 139 -1.13 -1.56 -9.95
C LYS A 139 -1.74 -2.90 -10.36
N LEU A 140 -1.24 -4.00 -9.80
CA LEU A 140 -1.73 -5.35 -10.11
C LEU A 140 -3.17 -5.57 -9.63
N GLU A 141 -3.53 -5.12 -8.42
CA GLU A 141 -4.91 -5.19 -7.93
C GLU A 141 -5.87 -4.42 -8.87
N LYS A 142 -5.45 -3.26 -9.37
CA LYS A 142 -6.26 -2.48 -10.32
C LYS A 142 -6.41 -3.19 -11.67
N GLU A 143 -5.32 -3.73 -12.22
CA GLU A 143 -5.33 -4.49 -13.47
C GLU A 143 -6.21 -5.74 -13.38
N GLN A 144 -6.17 -6.45 -12.24
CA GLN A 144 -7.06 -7.60 -11.99
C GLN A 144 -8.53 -7.21 -11.99
N ILE A 145 -8.88 -6.12 -11.28
CA ILE A 145 -10.26 -5.61 -11.23
C ILE A 145 -10.74 -5.19 -12.62
N GLU A 146 -9.89 -4.53 -13.41
CA GLU A 146 -10.21 -4.11 -14.77
C GLU A 146 -10.42 -5.31 -15.71
N MET A 147 -9.58 -6.34 -15.61
CA MET A 147 -9.72 -7.59 -16.37
C MET A 147 -11.00 -8.36 -15.98
N GLU A 148 -11.32 -8.46 -14.69
CA GLU A 148 -12.57 -9.08 -14.23
C GLU A 148 -13.81 -8.34 -14.74
N GLN A 149 -13.76 -7.00 -14.81
CA GLN A 149 -14.84 -6.20 -15.37
C GLN A 149 -14.97 -6.35 -16.88
N LEU A 150 -13.86 -6.49 -17.61
CA LEU A 150 -13.86 -6.75 -19.04
C LEU A 150 -14.48 -8.12 -19.34
N ASN A 151 -14.02 -9.16 -18.64
CA ASN A 151 -14.52 -10.53 -18.80
C ASN A 151 -16.01 -10.64 -18.49
N LYS A 152 -16.52 -9.92 -17.48
CA LYS A 152 -17.96 -9.86 -17.18
C LYS A 152 -18.77 -9.21 -18.31
N LYS A 153 -18.28 -8.10 -18.88
CA LYS A 153 -18.93 -7.42 -20.01
C LYS A 153 -18.92 -8.25 -21.29
N GLU A 154 -17.86 -9.03 -21.52
CA GLU A 154 -17.77 -9.93 -22.66
C GLU A 154 -18.70 -11.15 -22.50
N ALA A 155 -18.80 -11.70 -21.29
CA ALA A 155 -19.77 -12.76 -20.98
C ALA A 155 -21.21 -12.28 -21.18
N GLU A 156 -21.56 -11.07 -20.73
CA GLU A 156 -22.89 -10.47 -20.92
C GLU A 156 -23.22 -10.17 -22.40
N LYS A 157 -22.21 -9.94 -23.24
CA LYS A 157 -22.38 -9.76 -24.69
C LYS A 157 -22.56 -11.07 -25.46
N GLN A 158 -22.05 -12.19 -24.94
CA GLN A 158 -22.23 -13.51 -25.55
C GLN A 158 -23.55 -14.19 -25.16
N LEU A 159 -24.22 -13.67 -24.12
CA LEU A 159 -25.52 -14.13 -23.62
C LEU A 159 -26.72 -13.36 -24.22
N ASN A 160 -26.48 -12.32 -25.04
CA ASN A 160 -27.48 -11.57 -25.80
C ASN A 160 -27.29 -11.80 -27.31
#